data_AF-A0A1E5T8A4-F1
#
_entry.id   AF-A0A1E5T8A4-F1
#
_cell.length_a   1.000
_cell.length_b   1.000
_cell.length_c   1.000
_cell.angle_alpha   90.00
_cell.angle_beta   90.00
_cell.angle_gamma   90.00
#
_symmetry.space_group_name_H-M   'P 1'
#
loop_
_entity.id
_entity.type
_entity.pdbx_description
1 polymer ?
#
loop_
_entity_poly.entity_id
_entity_poly.type
_entity_poly.pdbx_seq_one_letter_code
_entity_poly.pdbx_strand_id
1 'polypeptide(L)'
;MSARSEFYDEVYKLLHEEDKDFEESKELIRDKWIKEKKYNKLIAYILDDYTSRNCIEFMTPLVEQLTKEKKLKLYKRIWTPVIRYNAKNFWIYQIHNLKIDYPNITWSELEAINTSYIKPYGEWTDDEKENAAFWGKYYLNAIELCKSGLEKMGDIEEVKNFNREIQSIHNLKQEPFDEPSKKIIIDKRKIDETVFWELIDNSRKEGETKDEFFEILKEKLLRFKAPEMKRFQKLLLTYQNELNHWNVWALAYIVRRGCGDDCFDYFRLWVVSKGKEAYELIKDYNTSKFKAVFDDEDPIFEDFEYLAGEVYEENKGKAMRDPNVKMSKIKGNEWDEENIYTEFLELCNMFDFKGL
;
A
#
# COMPACT_ATOMS: atom_id res chain seq x y z
N MET A 1 -11.12 3.74 15.64
CA MET A 1 -10.50 2.40 15.70
C MET A 1 -10.31 1.94 14.27
N SER A 2 -9.07 1.69 13.83
CA SER A 2 -8.82 1.23 12.46
C SER A 2 -9.39 -0.18 12.25
N ALA A 3 -9.65 -0.56 11.00
CA ALA A 3 -10.14 -1.91 10.69
C ALA A 3 -9.20 -3.00 11.22
N ARG A 4 -7.88 -2.76 11.21
CA ARG A 4 -6.89 -3.68 11.77
C ARG A 4 -7.00 -3.82 13.29
N SER A 5 -7.09 -2.70 14.02
CA SER A 5 -7.27 -2.75 15.47
C SER A 5 -8.57 -3.45 15.85
N GLU A 6 -9.68 -3.15 15.16
CA GLU A 6 -10.96 -3.84 15.42
C GLU A 6 -10.86 -5.34 15.14
N PHE A 7 -10.19 -5.73 14.06
CA PHE A 7 -10.01 -7.14 13.70
C PHE A 7 -9.20 -7.88 14.77
N TYR A 8 -8.06 -7.33 15.18
CA TYR A 8 -7.22 -7.94 16.21
C TYR A 8 -7.88 -7.98 17.59
N ASP A 9 -8.62 -6.94 17.98
CA ASP A 9 -9.38 -6.95 19.22
C ASP A 9 -10.40 -8.11 19.26
N GLU A 10 -11.00 -8.46 18.12
CA GLU A 10 -11.89 -9.63 18.03
C GLU A 10 -11.12 -10.96 18.03
N VAL A 11 -9.96 -11.03 17.36
CA VAL A 11 -9.08 -12.22 17.35
C VAL A 11 -8.58 -12.54 18.77
N TYR A 12 -8.07 -11.54 19.51
CA TYR A 12 -7.55 -11.76 20.86
C TYR A 12 -8.63 -12.17 21.85
N LYS A 13 -9.87 -11.71 21.69
CA LYS A 13 -11.00 -12.20 22.50
C LYS A 13 -11.25 -13.68 22.30
N LEU A 14 -11.27 -14.16 21.04
CA LEU A 14 -11.43 -15.58 20.75
C LEU A 14 -10.28 -16.41 21.31
N LEU A 15 -9.04 -15.94 21.20
CA LEU A 15 -7.88 -16.63 21.78
C LEU A 15 -8.01 -16.85 23.29
N HIS A 16 -8.49 -15.83 24.01
CA HIS A 16 -8.64 -15.89 25.46
C HIS A 16 -9.86 -16.70 25.90
N GLU A 17 -10.94 -16.73 25.10
CA GLU A 17 -12.21 -17.36 25.46
C GLU A 17 -12.31 -18.84 25.03
N GLU A 18 -11.66 -19.24 23.93
CA GLU A 18 -11.91 -20.53 23.27
C GLU A 18 -10.68 -21.44 23.09
N ASP A 19 -9.51 -21.12 23.66
CA ASP A 19 -8.24 -21.89 23.56
C ASP A 19 -7.90 -22.28 22.10
N LYS A 20 -8.00 -21.28 21.21
CA LYS A 20 -7.79 -21.42 19.76
C LYS A 20 -6.37 -21.04 19.34
N ASP A 21 -5.93 -21.55 18.19
CA ASP A 21 -4.72 -21.07 17.53
C ASP A 21 -4.92 -19.66 16.94
N PHE A 22 -3.84 -18.90 16.80
CA PHE A 22 -3.86 -17.53 16.28
C PHE A 22 -4.36 -17.45 14.84
N GLU A 23 -3.88 -18.32 13.96
CA GLU A 23 -4.29 -18.31 12.56
C GLU A 23 -5.73 -18.85 12.42
N GLU A 24 -6.10 -19.88 13.18
CA GLU A 24 -7.50 -20.34 13.24
C GLU A 24 -8.44 -19.20 13.68
N SER A 25 -8.03 -18.42 14.68
CA SER A 25 -8.81 -17.27 15.16
C SER A 25 -8.95 -16.18 14.09
N LYS A 26 -7.88 -15.89 13.32
CA LYS A 26 -7.96 -14.97 12.18
C LYS A 26 -8.96 -15.45 11.13
N GLU A 27 -8.96 -16.74 10.79
CA GLU A 27 -9.90 -17.31 9.83
C GLU A 27 -11.36 -17.24 10.31
N LEU A 28 -11.59 -17.51 11.60
CA LEU A 28 -12.93 -17.41 12.21
C LEU A 28 -13.44 -15.96 12.18
N ILE A 29 -12.60 -14.97 12.53
CA ILE A 29 -12.99 -13.56 12.47
C ILE A 29 -13.19 -13.09 11.03
N ARG A 30 -12.36 -13.53 10.07
CA ARG A 30 -12.59 -13.29 8.64
C ARG A 30 -13.97 -13.76 8.22
N ASP A 31 -14.31 -15.02 8.51
CA ASP A 31 -15.58 -15.62 8.10
C ASP A 31 -16.77 -14.98 8.81
N LYS A 32 -16.60 -14.56 10.07
CA LYS A 32 -17.56 -13.74 10.80
C LYS A 32 -17.80 -12.40 10.10
N TRP A 33 -16.75 -11.66 9.76
CA TRP A 33 -16.86 -10.36 9.07
C TRP A 33 -17.46 -10.49 7.68
N ILE A 34 -17.21 -11.59 6.96
CA ILE A 34 -17.88 -11.92 5.69
C ILE A 34 -19.39 -12.10 5.90
N LYS A 35 -19.81 -12.87 6.92
CA LYS A 35 -21.23 -13.10 7.25
C LYS A 35 -21.94 -11.81 7.66
N GLU A 36 -21.25 -10.95 8.41
CA GLU A 36 -21.73 -9.63 8.82
C GLU A 36 -21.67 -8.57 7.70
N LYS A 37 -21.15 -8.94 6.52
CA LYS A 37 -20.96 -8.05 5.37
C LYS A 37 -20.07 -6.83 5.66
N LYS A 38 -19.13 -6.95 6.60
CA LYS A 38 -18.09 -5.96 6.91
C LYS A 38 -16.99 -5.92 5.82
N TYR A 39 -17.37 -5.96 4.53
CA TYR A 39 -16.44 -6.15 3.42
C TYR A 39 -15.38 -5.05 3.32
N ASN A 40 -15.76 -3.78 3.46
CA ASN A 40 -14.80 -2.68 3.38
C ASN A 40 -13.74 -2.77 4.49
N LYS A 41 -14.17 -3.08 5.71
CA LYS A 41 -13.25 -3.25 6.85
C LYS A 41 -12.36 -4.47 6.65
N LEU A 42 -12.91 -5.59 6.19
CA LEU A 42 -12.12 -6.79 5.93
C LEU A 42 -11.09 -6.58 4.83
N ILE A 43 -11.46 -5.89 3.74
CA ILE A 43 -10.52 -5.52 2.68
C ILE A 43 -9.43 -4.60 3.24
N ALA A 44 -9.80 -3.56 4.01
CA ALA A 44 -8.82 -2.67 4.63
C ALA A 44 -7.85 -3.44 5.54
N TYR A 45 -8.35 -4.36 6.37
CA TYR A 45 -7.51 -5.23 7.19
C TYR A 45 -6.58 -6.11 6.34
N ILE A 46 -7.10 -6.82 5.33
CA ILE A 46 -6.28 -7.72 4.49
C ILE A 46 -5.16 -6.94 3.80
N LEU A 47 -5.47 -5.76 3.27
CA LEU A 47 -4.50 -4.94 2.57
C LEU A 47 -3.43 -4.35 3.52
N ASP A 48 -3.74 -4.20 4.80
CA ASP A 48 -2.83 -3.65 5.81
C ASP A 48 -2.00 -4.73 6.54
N ASP A 49 -2.58 -5.92 6.77
CA ASP A 49 -1.94 -6.99 7.54
C ASP A 49 -0.93 -7.80 6.73
N TYR A 50 -1.18 -7.93 5.42
CA TYR A 50 -0.30 -8.63 4.50
C TYR A 50 0.51 -7.60 3.72
N THR A 51 1.52 -7.02 4.35
CA THR A 51 2.42 -6.03 3.72
C THR A 51 3.14 -6.59 2.50
N SER A 52 3.43 -7.89 2.50
CA SER A 52 3.94 -8.65 1.34
C SER A 52 2.87 -8.94 0.27
N ARG A 53 1.63 -8.50 0.48
CA ARG A 53 0.43 -8.75 -0.36
C ARG A 53 0.19 -10.23 -0.69
N ASN A 54 0.81 -11.15 0.05
CA ASN A 54 0.70 -12.60 -0.12
C ASN A 54 -0.52 -13.18 0.60
N CYS A 55 -1.67 -12.55 0.43
CA CYS A 55 -2.90 -12.86 1.17
C CYS A 55 -3.86 -13.81 0.46
N ILE A 56 -3.47 -14.42 -0.68
CA ILE A 56 -4.40 -15.13 -1.59
C ILE A 56 -5.22 -16.19 -0.86
N GLU A 57 -4.57 -17.08 -0.10
CA GLU A 57 -5.25 -18.14 0.66
C GLU A 57 -6.24 -17.54 1.66
N PHE A 58 -5.79 -16.57 2.45
CA PHE A 58 -6.60 -15.91 3.46
C PHE A 58 -7.80 -15.15 2.86
N MET A 59 -7.63 -14.44 1.75
CA MET A 59 -8.67 -13.62 1.12
C MET A 59 -9.67 -14.43 0.28
N THR A 60 -9.37 -15.69 -0.05
CA THR A 60 -10.18 -16.52 -0.96
C THR A 60 -11.67 -16.57 -0.58
N PRO A 61 -12.06 -16.82 0.69
CA PRO A 61 -13.48 -16.84 1.07
C PRO A 61 -14.19 -15.50 0.84
N LEU A 62 -13.51 -14.37 1.06
CA LEU A 62 -14.06 -13.05 0.76
C LEU A 62 -14.23 -12.87 -0.75
N VAL A 63 -13.22 -13.22 -1.55
CA VAL A 63 -13.25 -13.13 -3.01
C VAL A 63 -14.41 -13.92 -3.61
N GLU A 64 -14.64 -15.14 -3.11
CA GLU A 64 -15.77 -15.98 -3.51
C GLU A 64 -17.11 -15.32 -3.17
N GLN A 65 -17.25 -14.77 -1.96
CA GLN A 65 -18.46 -14.07 -1.54
C GLN A 65 -18.71 -12.80 -2.38
N LEU A 66 -17.67 -12.00 -2.65
CA LEU A 66 -17.77 -10.80 -3.49
C LEU A 66 -18.18 -11.15 -4.93
N THR A 67 -17.66 -12.27 -5.46
CA THR A 67 -18.06 -12.78 -6.78
C THR A 67 -19.53 -13.19 -6.80
N LYS A 68 -19.96 -13.98 -5.79
CA LYS A 68 -21.35 -14.44 -5.63
C LYS A 68 -22.33 -13.27 -5.54
N GLU A 69 -21.97 -12.21 -4.83
CA GLU A 69 -22.77 -10.99 -4.70
C GLU A 69 -22.55 -9.96 -5.82
N LYS A 70 -21.72 -10.27 -6.82
CA LYS A 70 -21.35 -9.38 -7.93
C LYS A 70 -20.85 -7.99 -7.48
N LYS A 71 -20.04 -7.95 -6.40
CA LYS A 71 -19.47 -6.73 -5.83
C LYS A 71 -18.20 -6.31 -6.57
N LEU A 72 -18.31 -5.99 -7.85
CA LEU A 72 -17.18 -5.74 -8.75
C LEU A 72 -16.18 -4.70 -8.22
N LYS A 73 -16.65 -3.57 -7.67
CA LYS A 73 -15.78 -2.52 -7.14
C LYS A 73 -14.91 -3.01 -5.98
N LEU A 74 -15.52 -3.74 -5.03
CA LEU A 74 -14.81 -4.31 -3.88
C LEU A 74 -13.87 -5.45 -4.30
N TYR A 75 -14.29 -6.23 -5.30
CA TYR A 75 -13.47 -7.28 -5.88
C TYR A 75 -12.19 -6.71 -6.50
N LYS A 76 -12.31 -5.64 -7.31
CA LYS A 76 -11.15 -4.94 -7.85
C LYS A 76 -10.29 -4.34 -6.74
N ARG A 77 -10.91 -3.69 -5.74
CA ARG A 77 -10.21 -3.07 -4.62
C ARG A 77 -9.27 -4.03 -3.89
N ILE A 78 -9.66 -5.30 -3.70
CA ILE A 78 -8.79 -6.28 -3.03
C ILE A 78 -7.74 -6.89 -3.97
N TRP A 79 -8.08 -7.15 -5.24
CA TRP A 79 -7.16 -7.80 -6.18
C TRP A 79 -6.12 -6.87 -6.78
N THR A 80 -6.46 -5.62 -7.04
CA THR A 80 -5.60 -4.68 -7.74
C THR A 80 -4.23 -4.50 -7.07
N PRO A 81 -4.12 -4.28 -5.74
CA PRO A 81 -2.82 -4.19 -5.07
C PRO A 81 -2.03 -5.52 -5.11
N VAL A 82 -2.70 -6.66 -4.96
CA VAL A 82 -2.08 -8.00 -5.00
C VAL A 82 -1.47 -8.28 -6.38
N ILE A 83 -2.22 -8.04 -7.45
CA ILE A 83 -1.77 -8.22 -8.83
C ILE A 83 -0.56 -7.32 -9.13
N ARG A 84 -0.62 -6.04 -8.73
CA ARG A 84 0.49 -5.10 -8.94
C ARG A 84 1.75 -5.51 -8.19
N TYR A 85 1.62 -5.89 -6.93
CA TYR A 85 2.76 -6.34 -6.14
C TYR A 85 3.43 -7.57 -6.77
N ASN A 86 2.64 -8.55 -7.20
CA ASN A 86 3.15 -9.74 -7.87
C ASN A 86 3.80 -9.42 -9.22
N ALA A 87 3.21 -8.50 -10.00
CA ALA A 87 3.77 -8.02 -11.25
C ALA A 87 5.13 -7.34 -11.05
N LYS A 88 5.24 -6.44 -10.05
CA LYS A 88 6.47 -5.74 -9.69
C LYS A 88 7.55 -6.75 -9.26
N ASN A 89 7.21 -7.69 -8.39
CA ASN A 89 8.14 -8.72 -7.96
C ASN A 89 8.65 -9.56 -9.13
N PHE A 90 7.75 -10.05 -9.98
CA PHE A 90 8.14 -10.87 -11.12
C PHE A 90 8.94 -10.08 -12.16
N TRP A 91 8.41 -8.98 -12.70
CA TRP A 91 9.02 -8.28 -13.82
C TRP A 91 10.26 -7.48 -13.43
N ILE A 92 10.16 -6.68 -12.37
CA ILE A 92 11.21 -5.71 -11.99
C ILE A 92 12.28 -6.40 -11.13
N TYR A 93 11.89 -7.17 -10.13
CA TYR A 93 12.88 -7.75 -9.20
C TYR A 93 13.47 -9.07 -9.70
N GLN A 94 12.71 -9.90 -10.41
CA GLN A 94 13.23 -11.16 -10.93
C GLN A 94 13.68 -11.06 -12.39
N ILE A 95 12.77 -10.82 -13.34
CA ILE A 95 13.07 -10.97 -14.77
C ILE A 95 14.07 -9.94 -15.28
N HIS A 96 13.98 -8.67 -14.84
CA HIS A 96 14.94 -7.65 -15.24
C HIS A 96 16.38 -8.03 -14.88
N ASN A 97 16.60 -8.45 -13.64
CA ASN A 97 17.92 -8.85 -13.13
C ASN A 97 18.38 -10.15 -13.79
N LEU A 98 17.51 -11.17 -13.84
CA LEU A 98 17.85 -12.48 -14.40
C LEU A 98 18.29 -12.39 -15.87
N LYS A 99 17.71 -11.49 -16.66
CA LYS A 99 18.08 -11.31 -18.08
C LYS A 99 19.44 -10.67 -18.30
N ILE A 100 20.06 -10.08 -17.29
CA ILE A 100 21.43 -9.56 -17.38
C ILE A 100 22.39 -10.74 -17.60
N ASP A 101 22.23 -11.80 -16.80
CA ASP A 101 23.11 -12.98 -16.85
C ASP A 101 22.56 -14.08 -17.77
N TYR A 102 21.25 -14.14 -17.97
CA TYR A 102 20.56 -15.12 -18.80
C TYR A 102 19.68 -14.47 -19.88
N PRO A 103 20.27 -13.77 -20.87
CA PRO A 103 19.51 -12.98 -21.85
C PRO A 103 18.56 -13.80 -22.75
N ASN A 104 18.78 -15.11 -22.86
CA ASN A 104 17.98 -16.02 -23.68
C ASN A 104 17.06 -16.94 -22.86
N ILE A 105 16.90 -16.69 -21.55
CA ILE A 105 16.02 -17.50 -20.69
C ILE A 105 14.59 -17.47 -21.22
N THR A 106 13.92 -18.62 -21.19
CA THR A 106 12.52 -18.77 -21.60
C THR A 106 11.61 -19.07 -20.41
N TRP A 107 10.30 -18.75 -20.54
CA TRP A 107 9.34 -19.10 -19.50
C TRP A 107 9.30 -20.61 -19.27
N SER A 108 9.35 -21.43 -20.33
CA SER A 108 9.31 -22.88 -20.21
C SER A 108 10.47 -23.45 -19.38
N GLU A 109 11.65 -22.85 -19.44
CA GLU A 109 12.78 -23.23 -18.57
C GLU A 109 12.50 -22.90 -17.10
N LEU A 110 11.98 -21.70 -16.81
CA LEU A 110 11.61 -21.30 -15.45
C LEU A 110 10.46 -22.14 -14.91
N GLU A 111 9.44 -22.38 -15.73
CA GLU A 111 8.25 -23.14 -15.36
C GLU A 111 8.58 -24.59 -14.96
N ALA A 112 9.61 -25.18 -15.57
CA ALA A 112 10.07 -26.53 -15.25
C ALA A 112 10.76 -26.65 -13.87
N ILE A 113 11.19 -25.54 -13.28
CA ILE A 113 11.89 -25.53 -11.98
C ILE A 113 10.91 -25.88 -10.86
N ASN A 114 11.27 -26.83 -9.98
CA ASN A 114 10.44 -27.13 -8.82
C ASN A 114 10.55 -26.01 -7.79
N THR A 115 9.44 -25.33 -7.50
CA THR A 115 9.39 -24.21 -6.56
C THR A 115 8.45 -24.50 -5.38
N SER A 116 8.03 -25.75 -5.20
CA SER A 116 7.02 -26.14 -4.19
C SER A 116 7.46 -25.92 -2.73
N TYR A 117 8.77 -25.91 -2.49
CA TYR A 117 9.35 -25.64 -1.18
C TYR A 117 9.51 -24.15 -0.89
N ILE A 118 9.44 -23.29 -1.91
CA ILE A 118 9.60 -21.85 -1.75
C ILE A 118 8.30 -21.28 -1.23
N LYS A 119 8.38 -20.50 -0.15
CA LYS A 119 7.24 -19.79 0.41
C LYS A 119 7.29 -18.31 0.06
N PRO A 120 6.11 -17.68 -0.12
CA PRO A 120 6.03 -16.25 -0.38
C PRO A 120 6.45 -15.37 0.83
N TYR A 121 6.75 -15.98 1.98
CA TYR A 121 7.13 -15.30 3.22
C TYR A 121 8.62 -15.54 3.55
N GLY A 122 9.50 -14.69 3.03
CA GLY A 122 10.88 -14.57 3.52
C GLY A 122 11.86 -15.70 3.16
N GLU A 123 11.43 -16.69 2.36
CA GLU A 123 12.32 -17.74 1.85
C GLU A 123 12.76 -17.40 0.43
N TRP A 124 13.82 -16.61 0.33
CA TRP A 124 14.54 -16.42 -0.93
C TRP A 124 15.57 -17.52 -1.08
N THR A 125 15.72 -18.06 -2.28
CA THR A 125 16.82 -18.96 -2.57
C THR A 125 17.99 -18.16 -3.13
N ASP A 126 19.21 -18.68 -3.01
CA ASP A 126 20.39 -18.07 -3.63
C ASP A 126 20.38 -18.24 -5.18
N ASP A 127 19.41 -18.97 -5.73
CA ASP A 127 19.25 -19.19 -7.17
C ASP A 127 18.19 -18.24 -7.75
N GLU A 128 18.65 -17.26 -8.53
CA GLU A 128 17.80 -16.27 -9.20
C GLU A 128 16.75 -16.89 -10.13
N LYS A 129 17.02 -18.06 -10.73
CA LYS A 129 16.06 -18.75 -11.60
C LYS A 129 14.94 -19.38 -10.78
N GLU A 130 15.24 -19.93 -9.62
CA GLU A 130 14.23 -20.48 -8.71
C GLU A 130 13.31 -19.37 -8.19
N ASN A 131 13.87 -18.22 -7.80
CA ASN A 131 13.10 -17.06 -7.39
C ASN A 131 12.21 -16.53 -8.54
N ALA A 132 12.77 -16.40 -9.75
CA ALA A 132 12.01 -15.97 -10.93
C ALA A 132 10.88 -16.95 -11.30
N ALA A 133 11.16 -18.25 -11.24
CA ALA A 133 10.17 -19.30 -11.47
C ALA A 133 9.04 -19.24 -10.42
N PHE A 134 9.38 -19.08 -9.15
CA PHE A 134 8.41 -19.01 -8.06
C PHE A 134 7.49 -17.81 -8.25
N TRP A 135 8.06 -16.61 -8.40
CA TRP A 135 7.27 -15.39 -8.54
C TRP A 135 6.43 -15.37 -9.82
N GLY A 136 6.92 -15.92 -10.93
CA GLY A 136 6.13 -16.03 -12.14
C GLY A 136 4.93 -16.97 -11.99
N LYS A 137 5.12 -18.13 -11.34
CA LYS A 137 4.02 -19.08 -11.05
C LYS A 137 3.02 -18.48 -10.07
N TYR A 138 3.50 -17.80 -9.04
CA TYR A 138 2.68 -17.14 -8.05
C TYR A 138 1.84 -16.02 -8.68
N TYR A 139 2.46 -15.23 -9.57
CA TYR A 139 1.78 -14.17 -10.31
C TYR A 139 0.73 -14.71 -11.29
N LEU A 140 1.06 -15.74 -12.08
CA LEU A 140 0.10 -16.42 -12.97
C LEU A 140 -1.10 -16.97 -12.20
N ASN A 141 -0.87 -17.61 -11.05
CA ASN A 141 -1.95 -18.12 -10.21
C ASN A 141 -2.87 -16.98 -9.72
N ALA A 142 -2.29 -15.86 -9.27
CA ALA A 142 -3.06 -14.69 -8.85
C ALA A 142 -3.91 -14.11 -10.01
N ILE A 143 -3.32 -14.00 -11.21
CA ILE A 143 -4.02 -13.55 -12.41
C ILE A 143 -5.21 -14.46 -12.73
N GLU A 144 -5.01 -15.78 -12.77
CA GLU A 144 -6.08 -16.71 -13.14
C GLU A 144 -7.23 -16.71 -12.13
N LEU A 145 -6.93 -16.62 -10.83
CA LEU A 145 -7.94 -16.49 -9.79
C LEU A 145 -8.76 -15.20 -9.92
N CYS A 146 -8.08 -14.06 -10.11
CA CYS A 146 -8.72 -12.76 -10.32
C CYS A 146 -9.58 -12.74 -11.59
N LYS A 147 -9.01 -13.22 -12.71
CA LYS A 147 -9.67 -13.31 -14.01
C LYS A 147 -10.94 -14.17 -13.93
N SER A 148 -10.89 -15.33 -13.28
CA SER A 148 -12.06 -16.20 -13.13
C SER A 148 -13.24 -15.52 -12.42
N GLY A 149 -12.98 -14.70 -11.40
CA GLY A 149 -14.05 -13.94 -10.73
C GLY A 149 -14.58 -12.79 -11.59
N LEU A 150 -13.70 -12.10 -12.32
CA LEU A 150 -14.11 -11.05 -13.26
C LEU A 150 -14.96 -11.58 -14.41
N GLU A 151 -14.64 -12.76 -14.96
CA GLU A 151 -15.46 -13.46 -15.95
C GLU A 151 -16.88 -13.72 -15.43
N LYS A 152 -16.99 -14.24 -14.20
CA LYS A 152 -18.29 -14.50 -13.54
C LYS A 152 -19.09 -13.23 -13.29
N MET A 153 -18.43 -12.08 -13.15
CA MET A 153 -19.07 -10.78 -12.95
C MET A 153 -19.28 -9.98 -14.24
N GLY A 154 -18.77 -10.47 -15.39
CA GLY A 154 -18.97 -9.87 -16.71
C GLY A 154 -18.02 -8.72 -17.07
N ASP A 155 -16.86 -8.60 -16.42
CA ASP A 155 -15.87 -7.57 -16.75
C ASP A 155 -14.95 -8.01 -17.90
N ILE A 156 -15.50 -8.00 -19.11
CA ILE A 156 -14.87 -8.56 -20.32
C ILE A 156 -13.56 -7.84 -20.67
N GLU A 157 -13.47 -6.54 -20.43
CA GLU A 157 -12.28 -5.78 -20.81
C GLU A 157 -11.09 -6.09 -19.90
N GLU A 158 -11.32 -6.17 -18.59
CA GLU A 158 -10.27 -6.54 -17.65
C GLU A 158 -9.78 -7.98 -17.86
N VAL A 159 -10.69 -8.90 -18.19
CA VAL A 159 -10.33 -10.28 -18.57
C VAL A 159 -9.43 -10.32 -19.81
N LYS A 160 -9.68 -9.48 -20.82
CA LYS A 160 -8.79 -9.37 -21.98
C LYS A 160 -7.42 -8.82 -21.58
N ASN A 161 -7.36 -7.84 -20.69
CA ASN A 161 -6.10 -7.31 -20.16
C ASN A 161 -5.27 -8.42 -19.51
N PHE A 162 -5.89 -9.23 -18.65
CA PHE A 162 -5.21 -10.37 -18.01
C PHE A 162 -4.74 -11.43 -19.01
N ASN A 163 -5.50 -11.72 -20.06
CA ASN A 163 -5.05 -12.66 -21.10
C ASN A 163 -3.81 -12.14 -21.86
N ARG A 164 -3.69 -10.82 -22.07
CA ARG A 164 -2.47 -10.21 -22.65
C ARG A 164 -1.29 -10.29 -21.68
N GLU A 165 -1.53 -10.11 -20.39
CA GLU A 165 -0.51 -10.25 -19.36
C GLU A 165 0.02 -11.69 -19.26
N ILE A 166 -0.86 -12.69 -19.27
CA ILE A 166 -0.48 -14.11 -19.30
C ILE A 166 0.41 -14.42 -20.53
N GLN A 167 0.02 -13.93 -21.70
CA GLN A 167 0.84 -14.06 -22.91
C GLN A 167 2.21 -13.38 -22.76
N SER A 168 2.27 -12.22 -22.10
CA SER A 168 3.53 -11.52 -21.84
C SER A 168 4.47 -12.34 -20.96
N ILE A 169 3.94 -12.93 -19.88
CA ILE A 169 4.66 -13.84 -18.99
C ILE A 169 5.20 -15.05 -19.76
N HIS A 170 4.36 -15.73 -20.55
CA HIS A 170 4.78 -16.90 -21.33
C HIS A 170 5.86 -16.58 -22.36
N ASN A 171 5.84 -15.38 -22.95
CA ASN A 171 6.86 -14.95 -23.88
C ASN A 171 8.13 -14.44 -23.18
N LEU A 172 8.12 -14.31 -21.84
CA LEU A 172 9.05 -13.50 -21.05
C LEU A 172 9.35 -12.14 -21.68
N LYS A 173 8.41 -11.66 -22.47
CA LYS A 173 8.42 -10.33 -23.01
C LYS A 173 7.30 -9.71 -22.24
N GLN A 174 7.67 -9.00 -21.18
CA GLN A 174 6.95 -7.77 -20.97
C GLN A 174 6.96 -7.14 -22.37
N GLU A 175 5.77 -6.87 -22.93
CA GLU A 175 5.66 -5.66 -23.71
C GLU A 175 6.50 -4.62 -22.96
N PRO A 176 7.18 -3.67 -23.61
CA PRO A 176 7.60 -2.51 -22.86
C PRO A 176 6.42 -2.09 -21.94
N PHE A 177 6.63 -1.21 -20.98
CA PHE A 177 5.58 -0.20 -20.94
C PHE A 177 5.59 0.39 -22.37
N ASP A 178 4.86 -0.23 -23.31
CA ASP A 178 4.13 0.46 -24.33
C ASP A 178 3.23 1.27 -23.42
N GLU A 179 3.79 2.41 -22.96
CA GLU A 179 3.08 3.66 -22.97
C GLU A 179 2.07 3.46 -24.09
N PRO A 180 0.77 3.36 -23.80
CA PRO A 180 -0.14 3.88 -24.78
C PRO A 180 0.48 5.24 -25.10
N SER A 181 1.01 5.38 -26.31
CA SER A 181 1.54 6.63 -26.83
C SER A 181 0.37 7.61 -27.02
N LYS A 182 -0.48 7.76 -26.00
CA LYS A 182 -0.73 9.08 -25.46
C LYS A 182 0.65 9.69 -25.32
N LYS A 183 1.05 10.49 -26.32
CA LYS A 183 2.09 11.50 -26.17
C LYS A 183 2.01 11.99 -24.73
N ILE A 184 2.90 11.54 -23.84
CA ILE A 184 2.85 11.99 -22.46
C ILE A 184 3.14 13.47 -22.59
N ILE A 185 2.10 14.26 -22.38
CA ILE A 185 2.23 15.71 -22.41
C ILE A 185 3.09 16.01 -21.20
N ILE A 186 4.38 16.20 -21.45
CA ILE A 186 5.35 16.48 -20.41
C ILE A 186 4.89 17.75 -19.73
N ASP A 187 4.60 17.64 -18.43
CA ASP A 187 4.36 18.80 -17.60
C ASP A 187 5.69 19.53 -17.43
N LYS A 188 5.75 20.75 -17.96
CA LYS A 188 6.94 21.60 -17.92
C LYS A 188 7.00 22.45 -16.65
N ARG A 189 5.98 22.40 -15.80
CA ARG A 189 5.97 23.13 -14.53
C ARG A 189 7.08 22.60 -13.63
N LYS A 190 7.57 23.51 -12.80
CA LYS A 190 8.48 23.17 -11.71
C LYS A 190 7.63 22.73 -10.52
N ILE A 191 7.97 21.63 -9.87
CA ILE A 191 7.34 21.22 -8.61
C ILE A 191 7.86 22.15 -7.51
N ASP A 192 7.12 23.23 -7.29
CA ASP A 192 7.17 24.08 -6.09
C ASP A 192 6.04 23.70 -5.13
N GLU A 193 5.91 24.41 -4.02
CA GLU A 193 4.88 24.18 -3.01
C GLU A 193 3.45 24.19 -3.59
N THR A 194 3.15 25.11 -4.53
CA THR A 194 1.80 25.19 -5.11
C THR A 194 1.50 23.96 -5.95
N VAL A 195 2.45 23.57 -6.82
CA VAL A 195 2.30 22.38 -7.67
C VAL A 195 2.30 21.09 -6.84
N PHE A 196 3.10 21.03 -5.77
CA PHE A 196 3.13 19.87 -4.87
C PHE A 196 1.77 19.60 -4.24
N TRP A 197 1.15 20.60 -3.62
CA TRP A 197 -0.17 20.46 -3.02
C TRP A 197 -1.25 20.24 -4.08
N GLU A 198 -1.18 20.91 -5.23
CA GLU A 198 -2.10 20.67 -6.35
C GLU A 198 -2.08 19.20 -6.79
N LEU A 199 -0.90 18.59 -6.92
CA LEU A 199 -0.76 17.20 -7.32
C LEU A 199 -1.39 16.25 -6.29
N ILE A 200 -1.09 16.45 -5.00
CA ILE A 200 -1.64 15.64 -3.92
C ILE A 200 -3.16 15.81 -3.84
N ASP A 201 -3.66 17.03 -3.77
CA ASP A 201 -5.09 17.32 -3.59
C ASP A 201 -5.91 16.80 -4.77
N ASN A 202 -5.42 16.96 -6.00
CA ASN A 202 -6.12 16.44 -7.18
C ASN A 202 -6.09 14.91 -7.20
N SER A 203 -4.96 14.27 -6.89
CA SER A 203 -4.90 12.81 -6.81
C SER A 203 -5.80 12.25 -5.70
N ARG A 204 -5.92 12.98 -4.59
CA ARG A 204 -6.76 12.56 -3.47
C ARG A 204 -8.24 12.71 -3.78
N LYS A 205 -8.63 13.68 -4.61
CA LYS A 205 -10.01 13.84 -5.13
C LYS A 205 -10.37 12.77 -6.17
N GLU A 206 -9.40 12.31 -6.95
CA GLU A 206 -9.62 11.32 -8.02
C GLU A 206 -9.60 9.88 -7.51
N GLY A 207 -8.77 9.55 -6.50
CA GLY A 207 -8.76 8.24 -5.87
C GLY A 207 -9.68 8.17 -4.66
N GLU A 208 -10.23 7.00 -4.35
CA GLU A 208 -11.00 6.77 -3.13
C GLU A 208 -10.18 6.13 -2.00
N THR A 209 -9.19 5.29 -2.34
CA THR A 209 -8.31 4.61 -1.37
C THR A 209 -6.90 5.19 -1.37
N LYS A 210 -6.08 4.91 -0.34
CA LYS A 210 -4.63 5.21 -0.38
C LYS A 210 -3.92 4.65 -1.62
N ASP A 211 -4.19 3.40 -1.99
CA ASP A 211 -3.58 2.75 -3.15
C ASP A 211 -3.98 3.42 -4.47
N GLU A 212 -5.26 3.81 -4.63
CA GLU A 212 -5.70 4.54 -5.82
C GLU A 212 -5.07 5.93 -5.91
N PHE A 213 -5.00 6.66 -4.80
CA PHE A 213 -4.30 7.93 -4.72
C PHE A 213 -2.83 7.81 -5.14
N PHE A 214 -2.14 6.76 -4.65
CA PHE A 214 -0.74 6.52 -4.94
C PHE A 214 -0.50 6.40 -6.44
N GLU A 215 -1.28 5.56 -7.12
CA GLU A 215 -1.14 5.36 -8.57
C GLU A 215 -1.48 6.61 -9.37
N ILE A 216 -2.56 7.29 -9.03
CA ILE A 216 -2.95 8.52 -9.73
C ILE A 216 -1.86 9.58 -9.59
N LEU A 217 -1.28 9.71 -8.40
CA LEU A 217 -0.17 10.62 -8.17
C LEU A 217 1.08 10.16 -8.94
N LYS A 218 1.41 8.88 -8.92
CA LYS A 218 2.50 8.28 -9.70
C LYS A 218 2.37 8.59 -11.18
N GLU A 219 1.20 8.35 -11.78
CA GLU A 219 0.90 8.65 -13.18
C GLU A 219 1.06 10.14 -13.52
N LYS A 220 0.69 11.03 -12.60
CA LYS A 220 0.88 12.48 -12.78
C LYS A 220 2.36 12.85 -12.70
N LEU A 221 3.08 12.29 -11.72
CA LEU A 221 4.51 12.52 -11.53
C LEU A 221 5.36 11.99 -12.69
N LEU A 222 4.96 10.88 -13.32
CA LEU A 222 5.58 10.34 -14.53
C LEU A 222 5.54 11.32 -15.71
N ARG A 223 4.64 12.32 -15.70
CA ARG A 223 4.59 13.37 -16.72
C ARG A 223 5.61 14.49 -16.49
N PHE A 224 6.27 14.53 -15.33
CA PHE A 224 7.31 15.51 -15.04
C PHE A 224 8.68 14.99 -15.43
N LYS A 225 9.64 15.90 -15.63
CA LYS A 225 11.03 15.52 -15.86
C LYS A 225 11.67 15.03 -14.56
N ALA A 226 12.58 14.06 -14.66
CA ALA A 226 13.28 13.46 -13.51
C ALA A 226 13.85 14.44 -12.45
N PRO A 227 14.41 15.64 -12.78
CA PRO A 227 14.85 16.58 -11.75
C PRO A 227 13.74 17.04 -10.79
N GLU A 228 12.49 16.98 -11.23
CA GLU A 228 11.33 17.38 -10.44
C GLU A 228 10.99 16.34 -9.36
N MET A 229 11.32 15.06 -9.53
CA MET A 229 11.16 14.06 -8.47
C MET A 229 12.03 14.39 -7.24
N LYS A 230 13.24 14.92 -7.46
CA LYS A 230 14.08 15.42 -6.37
C LYS A 230 13.47 16.62 -5.65
N ARG A 231 12.71 17.46 -6.37
CA ARG A 231 11.99 18.59 -5.75
C ARG A 231 10.79 18.11 -4.97
N PHE A 232 10.03 17.18 -5.53
CA PHE A 232 8.91 16.53 -4.87
C PHE A 232 9.37 15.87 -3.55
N GLN A 233 10.40 15.03 -3.60
CA GLN A 233 10.96 14.38 -2.41
C GLN A 233 11.44 15.40 -1.37
N LYS A 234 12.10 16.47 -1.81
CA LYS A 234 12.56 17.53 -0.92
C LYS A 234 11.39 18.22 -0.20
N LEU A 235 10.30 18.51 -0.90
CA LEU A 235 9.10 19.12 -0.30
C LEU A 235 8.40 18.15 0.64
N LEU A 236 8.24 16.88 0.26
CA LEU A 236 7.68 15.83 1.12
C LEU A 236 8.42 15.74 2.46
N LEU A 237 9.76 15.61 2.42
CA LEU A 237 10.60 15.59 3.62
C LEU A 237 10.52 16.90 4.42
N THR A 238 10.34 18.05 3.75
CA THR A 238 10.20 19.34 4.45
C THR A 238 8.90 19.35 5.26
N TYR A 239 7.78 18.96 4.65
CA TYR A 239 6.49 18.92 5.32
C TYR A 239 6.41 17.84 6.41
N GLN A 240 7.04 16.68 6.20
CA GLN A 240 7.20 15.67 7.27
C GLN A 240 8.00 16.23 8.45
N ASN A 241 9.11 16.94 8.21
CA ASN A 241 9.91 17.56 9.28
C ASN A 241 9.11 18.63 10.06
N GLU A 242 8.21 19.35 9.39
CA GLU A 242 7.33 20.32 10.06
C GLU A 242 6.32 19.66 11.01
N LEU A 243 6.00 18.37 10.79
CA LEU A 243 5.18 17.55 11.68
C LEU A 243 5.97 16.90 12.84
N ASN A 244 7.29 17.13 12.97
CA ASN A 244 8.10 16.61 14.08
C ASN A 244 7.77 17.32 15.40
N HIS A 245 6.66 16.93 16.01
CA HIS A 245 6.18 17.48 17.27
C HIS A 245 5.57 16.38 18.14
N TRP A 246 5.87 16.39 19.44
CA TRP A 246 5.40 15.38 20.38
C TRP A 246 3.87 15.26 20.47
N ASN A 247 3.14 16.36 20.37
CA ASN A 247 1.68 16.33 20.26
C ASN A 247 1.16 15.58 19.02
N VAL A 248 1.86 15.68 17.88
CA VAL A 248 1.50 14.92 16.66
C VAL A 248 1.83 13.43 16.86
N TRP A 249 2.91 13.12 17.59
CA TRP A 249 3.20 11.74 18.00
C TRP A 249 2.12 11.19 18.93
N ALA A 250 1.68 11.95 19.94
CA ALA A 250 0.57 11.54 20.82
C ALA A 250 -0.69 11.23 20.00
N LEU A 251 -1.01 12.05 19.00
CA LEU A 251 -2.12 11.78 18.08
C LEU A 251 -1.93 10.46 17.34
N ALA A 252 -0.76 10.21 16.76
CA ALA A 252 -0.46 8.95 16.08
C ALA A 252 -0.61 7.74 17.03
N TYR A 253 -0.05 7.84 18.24
CA TYR A 253 -0.14 6.82 19.28
C TYR A 253 -1.59 6.54 19.68
N ILE A 254 -2.38 7.58 19.97
CA ILE A 254 -3.78 7.46 20.41
C ILE A 254 -4.63 6.80 19.32
N VAL A 255 -4.54 7.28 18.09
CA VAL A 255 -5.40 6.79 16.99
C VAL A 255 -5.08 5.34 16.63
N ARG A 256 -3.79 4.96 16.70
CA ARG A 256 -3.33 3.61 16.38
C ARG A 256 -3.27 2.67 17.58
N ARG A 257 -3.49 3.18 18.80
CA ARG A 257 -3.31 2.45 20.07
C ARG A 257 -1.86 1.95 20.26
N GLY A 258 -0.90 2.77 19.86
CA GLY A 258 0.54 2.48 19.89
C GLY A 258 1.26 3.09 18.68
N CYS A 259 2.47 3.61 18.90
CA CYS A 259 3.28 4.22 17.84
C CYS A 259 4.75 4.32 18.24
N GLY A 260 5.62 3.50 17.62
CA GLY A 260 7.08 3.66 17.69
C GLY A 260 7.60 4.61 16.61
N ASP A 261 8.93 4.69 16.48
CA ASP A 261 9.64 5.61 15.56
C ASP A 261 9.20 5.45 14.10
N ASP A 262 9.35 4.25 13.53
CA ASP A 262 8.98 3.99 12.11
C ASP A 262 7.49 4.26 11.85
N CYS A 263 6.65 3.91 12.82
CA CYS A 263 5.23 4.19 12.75
C CYS A 263 4.95 5.70 12.70
N PHE A 264 5.69 6.50 13.47
CA PHE A 264 5.53 7.95 13.46
C PHE A 264 5.93 8.56 12.11
N ASP A 265 6.96 8.01 11.48
CA ASP A 265 7.40 8.41 10.14
C ASP A 265 6.29 8.15 9.10
N TYR A 266 5.69 6.95 9.14
CA TYR A 266 4.61 6.55 8.24
C TYR A 266 3.31 7.31 8.50
N PHE A 267 3.04 7.69 9.76
CA PHE A 267 1.93 8.55 10.10
C PHE A 267 2.09 9.96 9.50
N ARG A 268 3.29 10.54 9.56
CA ARG A 268 3.55 11.87 8.97
C ARG A 268 3.41 11.84 7.43
N LEU A 269 3.82 10.76 6.78
CA LEU A 269 3.56 10.54 5.35
C LEU A 269 2.06 10.47 5.06
N TRP A 270 1.33 9.71 5.87
CA TRP A 270 -0.12 9.61 5.77
C TRP A 270 -0.77 11.00 5.87
N VAL A 271 -0.42 11.82 6.86
CA VAL A 271 -0.96 13.19 7.02
C VAL A 271 -0.75 14.03 5.76
N VAL A 272 0.46 14.02 5.18
CA VAL A 272 0.75 14.77 3.95
C VAL A 272 -0.08 14.24 2.77
N SER A 273 -0.28 12.92 2.67
CA SER A 273 -1.06 12.30 1.59
C SER A 273 -2.56 12.66 1.60
N LYS A 274 -3.09 13.12 2.75
CA LYS A 274 -4.50 13.52 2.89
C LYS A 274 -4.78 14.89 2.26
N GLY A 275 -3.74 15.60 1.81
CA GLY A 275 -3.86 16.89 1.16
C GLY A 275 -3.57 18.07 2.08
N LYS A 276 -3.55 19.26 1.49
CA LYS A 276 -3.04 20.47 2.15
C LYS A 276 -3.84 20.86 3.40
N GLU A 277 -5.17 20.82 3.32
CA GLU A 277 -6.03 21.19 4.45
C GLU A 277 -5.84 20.25 5.64
N ALA A 278 -5.81 18.93 5.41
CA ALA A 278 -5.54 17.95 6.45
C ALA A 278 -4.16 18.16 7.08
N TYR A 279 -3.14 18.38 6.24
CA TYR A 279 -1.79 18.68 6.70
C TYR A 279 -1.73 19.92 7.61
N GLU A 280 -2.33 21.04 7.18
CA GLU A 280 -2.35 22.28 7.96
C GLU A 280 -3.11 22.10 9.29
N LEU A 281 -4.23 21.39 9.28
CA LEU A 281 -5.00 21.10 10.50
C LEU A 281 -4.17 20.34 11.54
N ILE A 282 -3.46 19.28 11.12
CA ILE A 282 -2.62 18.49 12.03
C ILE A 282 -1.40 19.28 12.48
N LYS A 283 -0.73 20.00 11.57
CA LYS A 283 0.45 20.82 11.87
C LYS A 283 0.16 21.91 12.89
N ASP A 284 -0.96 22.62 12.72
CA ASP A 284 -1.36 23.71 13.62
C ASP A 284 -2.08 23.19 14.88
N TYR A 285 -2.19 21.87 15.01
CA TYR A 285 -2.81 21.18 16.13
C TYR A 285 -4.26 21.61 16.41
N ASN A 286 -5.04 21.79 15.35
CA ASN A 286 -6.44 22.21 15.44
C ASN A 286 -7.37 21.02 15.69
N THR A 287 -7.47 20.59 16.96
CA THR A 287 -8.19 19.39 17.41
C THR A 287 -9.66 19.36 16.97
N SER A 288 -10.32 20.52 16.90
CA SER A 288 -11.77 20.64 16.59
C SER A 288 -12.20 19.99 15.27
N LYS A 289 -11.26 19.78 14.35
CA LYS A 289 -11.50 19.20 13.02
C LYS A 289 -10.75 17.89 12.76
N PHE A 290 -10.01 17.35 13.73
CA PHE A 290 -9.21 16.14 13.51
C PHE A 290 -10.03 14.97 13.00
N LYS A 291 -11.21 14.73 13.58
CA LYS A 291 -12.08 13.60 13.18
C LYS A 291 -12.50 13.63 11.70
N ALA A 292 -12.47 14.78 11.03
CA ALA A 292 -12.75 14.87 9.60
C ALA A 292 -11.57 14.43 8.71
N VAL A 293 -10.35 14.38 9.26
CA VAL A 293 -9.14 13.92 8.56
C VAL A 293 -9.08 12.39 8.55
N PHE A 294 -9.53 11.73 9.61
CA PHE A 294 -9.46 10.28 9.76
C PHE A 294 -10.66 9.59 9.10
N ASP A 295 -10.37 8.57 8.30
CA ASP A 295 -11.33 7.65 7.71
C ASP A 295 -11.14 6.23 8.28
N ASP A 296 -11.75 5.22 7.65
CA ASP A 296 -11.66 3.82 8.09
C ASP A 296 -10.30 3.16 7.75
N GLU A 297 -9.37 3.88 7.11
CA GLU A 297 -8.04 3.37 6.76
C GLU A 297 -7.04 3.56 7.92
N ASP A 298 -6.07 2.65 8.10
CA ASP A 298 -5.01 2.84 9.09
C ASP A 298 -4.18 4.09 8.75
N PRO A 299 -3.87 4.99 9.70
CA PRO A 299 -3.22 6.25 9.40
C PRO A 299 -1.69 6.10 9.24
N ILE A 300 -1.26 5.14 8.43
CA ILE A 300 0.13 4.91 8.02
C ILE A 300 0.22 4.81 6.51
N PHE A 301 1.35 5.25 5.95
CA PHE A 301 1.58 5.22 4.50
C PHE A 301 3.08 5.13 4.14
N GLU A 302 3.69 3.99 4.44
CA GLU A 302 5.10 3.69 4.15
C GLU A 302 5.44 3.84 2.66
N ASP A 303 4.65 3.23 1.76
CA ASP A 303 4.90 3.25 0.32
C ASP A 303 5.09 4.67 -0.25
N PHE A 304 4.44 5.68 0.36
CA PHE A 304 4.51 7.06 -0.09
C PHE A 304 5.92 7.67 0.04
N GLU A 305 6.75 7.13 0.94
CA GLU A 305 8.16 7.52 1.09
C GLU A 305 8.95 7.29 -0.20
N TYR A 306 8.68 6.16 -0.86
CA TYR A 306 9.46 5.67 -1.98
C TYR A 306 8.98 6.21 -3.34
N LEU A 307 7.78 6.81 -3.40
CA LEU A 307 7.11 7.21 -4.63
C LEU A 307 8.02 8.02 -5.58
N ALA A 308 8.69 9.06 -5.09
CA ALA A 308 9.52 9.90 -5.94
C ALA A 308 10.77 9.14 -6.46
N GLY A 309 11.30 8.23 -5.64
CA GLY A 309 12.39 7.34 -6.02
C GLY A 309 11.96 6.39 -7.14
N GLU A 310 10.82 5.73 -6.98
CA GLU A 310 10.25 4.84 -8.00
C GLU A 310 10.03 5.56 -9.33
N VAL A 311 9.37 6.74 -9.31
CA VAL A 311 9.13 7.51 -10.55
C VAL A 311 10.44 7.97 -11.19
N TYR A 312 11.45 8.31 -10.39
CA TYR A 312 12.76 8.69 -10.92
C TYR A 312 13.47 7.50 -11.56
N GLU A 313 13.43 6.34 -10.92
CA GLU A 313 14.00 5.08 -11.41
C GLU A 313 13.35 4.65 -12.71
N GLU A 314 12.02 4.68 -12.80
CA GLU A 314 11.28 4.39 -14.04
C GLU A 314 11.70 5.33 -15.17
N ASN A 315 11.92 6.62 -14.87
CA ASN A 315 12.34 7.61 -15.86
C ASN A 315 13.83 7.54 -16.27
N LYS A 316 14.70 6.92 -15.47
CA LYS A 316 16.17 6.98 -15.64
C LYS A 316 16.87 5.63 -15.67
N GLY A 317 16.18 4.54 -15.37
CA GLY A 317 16.74 3.20 -15.21
C GLY A 317 17.80 3.12 -14.10
N LYS A 318 17.77 4.02 -13.10
CA LYS A 318 18.72 4.02 -11.98
C LYS A 318 18.18 4.75 -10.76
N ALA A 319 18.66 4.33 -9.60
CA ALA A 319 18.28 4.89 -8.30
C ALA A 319 18.42 6.41 -8.22
N MET A 320 17.43 7.04 -7.58
CA MET A 320 17.50 8.44 -7.21
C MET A 320 18.44 8.59 -6.02
N ARG A 321 19.32 9.60 -6.06
CA ARG A 321 20.05 10.02 -4.86
C ARG A 321 19.14 10.87 -3.99
N ASP A 322 19.08 10.54 -2.70
CA ASP A 322 18.27 11.28 -1.73
C ASP A 322 18.60 12.77 -1.71
N PRO A 323 17.57 13.64 -1.63
CA PRO A 323 17.79 15.06 -1.46
C PRO A 323 18.35 15.34 -0.06
N ASN A 324 19.31 16.25 0.02
CA ASN A 324 19.86 16.67 1.30
C ASN A 324 18.85 17.59 2.01
N VAL A 325 18.11 17.04 2.97
CA VAL A 325 17.20 17.77 3.87
C VAL A 325 17.68 17.56 5.30
N LYS A 326 17.88 18.65 6.04
CA LYS A 326 18.31 18.57 7.43
C LYS A 326 17.16 18.08 8.30
N MET A 327 17.31 16.90 8.88
CA MET A 327 16.33 16.35 9.81
C MET A 327 16.15 17.27 11.03
N SER A 328 14.92 17.59 11.36
CA SER A 328 14.61 18.38 12.55
C SER A 328 14.41 17.49 13.76
N LYS A 329 14.95 17.91 14.92
CA LYS A 329 14.58 17.31 16.20
C LYS A 329 13.08 17.50 16.45
N ILE A 330 12.48 16.54 17.15
CA ILE A 330 11.10 16.63 17.58
C ILE A 330 10.95 17.79 18.57
N LYS A 331 9.93 18.60 18.34
CA LYS A 331 9.60 19.80 19.10
C LYS A 331 8.51 19.50 20.11
N GLY A 332 8.32 20.43 21.05
CA GLY A 332 7.35 20.30 22.13
C GLY A 332 7.89 19.49 23.30
N ASN A 333 6.99 19.16 24.23
CA ASN A 333 7.32 18.36 25.40
C ASN A 333 7.06 16.88 25.11
N GLU A 334 8.06 16.05 25.39
CA GLU A 334 7.91 14.61 25.43
C GLU A 334 6.90 14.23 26.53
N TRP A 335 6.18 13.15 26.31
CA TRP A 335 5.13 12.65 27.20
C TRP A 335 5.39 11.18 27.51
N ASP A 336 4.95 10.74 28.69
CA ASP A 336 5.03 9.35 29.12
C ASP A 336 3.73 8.62 28.77
N GLU A 337 3.83 7.37 28.29
CA GLU A 337 2.66 6.54 27.93
C GLU A 337 1.67 6.40 29.10
N GLU A 338 2.17 6.34 30.34
CA GLU A 338 1.35 6.26 31.56
C GLU A 338 0.45 7.49 31.77
N ASN A 339 0.84 8.65 31.23
CA ASN A 339 0.16 9.92 31.41
C ASN A 339 -0.63 10.36 30.16
N ILE A 340 -0.62 9.58 29.07
CA ILE A 340 -1.22 10.01 27.80
C ILE A 340 -2.72 10.35 27.93
N TYR A 341 -3.45 9.60 28.75
CA TYR A 341 -4.89 9.82 28.95
C TYR A 341 -5.19 11.12 29.70
N THR A 342 -4.33 11.52 30.64
CA THR A 342 -4.50 12.76 31.41
C THR A 342 -4.01 13.98 30.64
N GLU A 343 -2.90 13.86 29.91
CA GLU A 343 -2.31 14.94 29.11
C GLU A 343 -3.10 15.24 27.82
N PHE A 344 -3.70 14.22 27.21
CA PHE A 344 -4.40 14.32 25.93
C PHE A 344 -5.88 13.90 26.01
N LEU A 345 -6.54 14.20 27.13
CA LEU A 345 -7.91 13.77 27.43
C LEU A 345 -8.92 14.04 26.29
N GLU A 346 -8.86 15.22 25.66
CA GLU A 346 -9.74 15.57 24.54
C GLU A 346 -9.55 14.61 23.35
N LEU A 347 -8.31 14.33 22.98
CA LEU A 347 -7.98 13.39 21.89
C LEU A 347 -8.35 11.96 22.25
N CYS A 348 -8.05 11.51 23.48
CA CYS A 348 -8.38 10.17 23.90
C CYS A 348 -9.90 9.92 23.85
N ASN A 349 -10.70 10.89 24.30
CA ASN A 349 -12.16 10.82 24.19
C ASN A 349 -12.63 10.89 22.73
N MET A 350 -11.99 11.68 21.87
CA MET A 350 -12.36 11.81 20.46
C MET A 350 -12.22 10.51 19.67
N PHE A 351 -11.20 9.71 20.00
CA PHE A 351 -10.83 8.47 19.31
C PHE A 351 -11.14 7.20 20.10
N ASP A 352 -11.91 7.32 21.19
CA ASP A 352 -12.29 6.19 22.06
C ASP A 352 -11.06 5.39 22.53
N PHE A 353 -10.00 6.11 22.92
CA PHE A 353 -8.82 5.56 23.55
C PHE A 353 -9.04 5.53 25.05
N LYS A 354 -9.15 4.32 25.59
CA LYS A 354 -9.10 4.03 27.02
C LYS A 354 -7.69 3.51 27.23
N GLY A 355 -6.90 4.13 28.12
CA GLY A 355 -5.51 3.74 28.34
C GLY A 355 -5.32 2.24 28.53
N LEU A 356 -4.09 1.77 28.33
CA LEU A 356 -3.71 0.36 28.51
C LEU A 356 -4.09 -0.17 29.89
#